data_AF-A0A0N4VAU5-F1
#
_entry.id   AF-A0A0N4VAU5-F1
#
_cell.length_a   1.000
_cell.length_b   1.000
_cell.length_c   1.000
_cell.angle_alpha   90.00
_cell.angle_beta   90.00
_cell.angle_gamma   90.00
#
_symmetry.space_group_name_H-M   'P 1'
#
loop_
_entity.id
_entity.type
_entity.pdbx_description
1 polymer ?
#
loop_
_entity_poly.entity_id
_entity_poly.type
_entity_poly.pdbx_seq_one_letter_code
_entity_poly.pdbx_strand_id
1 'polypeptide(L)'
;MLDYYGQNQNNEPYGSVNSYRRYRDASPKIVHKHTDSALKNISKEAWNELAVIVENESLTKAELELQLRGWAAKQGRDILKYCEMKIEKKLQEKRQLSGAIEEMLKQLTLLYEQLEEIKVDDK
;
A
#
# COMPACT_ATOMS: atom_id res chain seq x y z
N MET A 1 45.66 13.66 -5.59
CA MET A 1 45.29 13.43 -7.00
C MET A 1 44.53 12.12 -7.06
N LEU A 2 43.27 12.17 -7.56
CA LEU A 2 42.64 11.30 -8.59
C LEU A 2 43.11 9.81 -8.59
N ASP A 3 42.29 8.75 -8.67
CA ASP A 3 40.90 8.63 -9.10
C ASP A 3 40.41 7.15 -9.05
N TYR A 4 39.09 6.98 -9.00
CA TYR A 4 38.25 5.94 -9.63
C TYR A 4 37.98 4.52 -9.06
N TYR A 5 36.72 4.13 -9.33
CA TYR A 5 35.84 3.06 -8.83
C TYR A 5 36.08 1.65 -9.40
N GLY A 6 35.52 0.62 -8.74
CA GLY A 6 35.21 -0.68 -9.37
C GLY A 6 34.67 -1.80 -8.47
N GLN A 7 33.33 -1.92 -8.41
CA GLN A 7 32.43 -3.02 -7.99
C GLN A 7 32.97 -4.37 -7.43
N ASN A 8 32.34 -4.86 -6.35
CA ASN A 8 31.35 -5.96 -6.38
C ASN A 8 30.91 -6.33 -4.96
N GLN A 9 29.60 -6.47 -4.72
CA GLN A 9 29.00 -7.62 -4.03
C GLN A 9 27.47 -7.46 -3.99
N ASN A 10 26.82 -8.13 -4.93
CA ASN A 10 25.40 -8.42 -4.90
C ASN A 10 25.12 -9.37 -3.73
N ASN A 11 24.55 -8.84 -2.65
CA ASN A 11 23.86 -9.61 -1.63
C ASN A 11 22.90 -8.67 -0.89
N GLU A 12 21.66 -8.59 -1.36
CA GLU A 12 20.54 -8.36 -0.45
C GLU A 12 19.41 -9.34 -0.77
N PRO A 13 18.93 -10.10 0.23
CA PRO A 13 17.75 -10.93 0.13
C PRO A 13 16.54 -10.06 0.44
N TYR A 14 15.52 -10.01 -0.42
CA TYR A 14 14.10 -9.88 -0.03
C TYR A 14 13.28 -9.80 -1.31
N GLY A 15 12.36 -10.74 -1.45
CA GLY A 15 11.34 -10.68 -2.47
C GLY A 15 10.45 -9.45 -2.31
N SER A 16 9.83 -9.07 -3.41
CA SER A 16 8.66 -8.19 -3.48
C SER A 16 8.89 -6.67 -3.30
N VAL A 17 9.69 -6.08 -4.19
CA VAL A 17 9.60 -4.64 -4.48
C VAL A 17 9.41 -4.42 -5.98
N ASN A 18 8.32 -4.93 -6.57
CA ASN A 18 8.01 -4.54 -7.96
C ASN A 18 6.53 -4.63 -8.40
N SER A 19 5.58 -4.59 -7.47
CA SER A 19 4.16 -4.45 -7.84
C SER A 19 3.69 -2.99 -7.95
N TYR A 20 4.37 -2.03 -7.30
CA TYR A 20 3.98 -0.62 -7.34
C TYR A 20 4.64 0.21 -8.45
N ARG A 21 5.75 -0.26 -9.05
CA ARG A 21 6.43 0.47 -10.13
C ARG A 21 5.71 0.41 -11.48
N ARG A 22 4.87 -0.59 -11.73
CA ARG A 22 4.18 -0.73 -13.04
C ARG A 22 3.10 0.31 -13.29
N TYR A 23 2.80 1.19 -12.34
CA TYR A 23 1.87 2.30 -12.54
C TYR A 23 2.56 3.65 -12.82
N ARG A 24 3.89 3.76 -12.72
CA ARG A 24 4.61 5.04 -12.80
C ARG A 24 4.94 5.53 -14.23
N ASP A 25 4.87 4.66 -15.24
CA ASP A 25 5.08 5.07 -16.65
C ASP A 25 3.78 5.38 -17.39
N ALA A 26 2.65 5.42 -16.68
CA ALA A 26 1.42 5.98 -17.22
C ALA A 26 1.54 7.51 -17.22
N SER A 27 1.96 8.08 -18.35
CA SER A 27 1.62 9.46 -18.76
C SER A 27 0.23 9.87 -18.26
N PRO A 28 -0.04 11.16 -17.95
CA PRO A 28 -1.24 11.64 -17.27
C PRO A 28 -2.54 11.23 -17.99
N LYS A 29 -2.97 10.00 -17.73
CA LYS A 29 -4.23 9.35 -18.09
C LYS A 29 -4.95 8.85 -16.84
N ILE A 30 -4.42 9.20 -15.67
CA ILE A 30 -5.13 9.30 -14.40
C ILE A 30 -5.80 10.68 -14.54
N VAL A 31 -7.05 10.82 -14.98
CA VAL A 31 -8.25 10.79 -14.13
C VAL A 31 -9.51 10.54 -14.99
N HIS A 32 -9.55 9.60 -15.94
CA HIS A 32 -10.79 9.39 -16.76
C HIS A 32 -11.31 7.94 -16.82
N LYS A 33 -10.84 7.05 -15.95
CA LYS A 33 -11.45 5.71 -15.81
C LYS A 33 -12.16 5.57 -14.48
N HIS A 34 -13.49 5.57 -14.56
CA HIS A 34 -14.46 5.40 -13.48
C HIS A 34 -14.40 6.50 -12.42
N THR A 35 -14.96 7.67 -12.73
CA THR A 35 -15.51 8.51 -11.67
C THR A 35 -16.64 7.73 -11.02
N ASP A 36 -16.31 7.08 -9.89
CA ASP A 36 -17.29 6.56 -8.93
C ASP A 36 -18.36 7.65 -8.76
N SER A 37 -19.64 7.29 -8.79
CA SER A 37 -20.75 8.25 -8.90
C SER A 37 -20.67 9.38 -7.87
N ALA A 38 -20.13 9.07 -6.68
CA ALA A 38 -19.87 10.01 -5.59
C ALA A 38 -18.89 11.15 -5.94
N LEU A 39 -17.97 10.94 -6.89
CA LEU A 39 -16.94 11.93 -7.29
C LEU A 39 -17.33 12.71 -8.56
N LYS A 40 -18.51 12.45 -9.15
CA LYS A 40 -18.93 13.08 -10.40
C LYS A 40 -19.23 14.58 -10.28
N ASN A 41 -19.58 15.04 -9.08
CA ASN A 41 -19.98 16.43 -8.81
C ASN A 41 -18.84 17.27 -8.22
N ILE A 42 -17.62 16.74 -8.19
CA ILE A 42 -16.46 17.44 -7.65
C ILE A 42 -15.97 18.47 -8.67
N SER A 43 -15.74 19.70 -8.22
CA SER A 43 -15.24 20.77 -9.07
C SER A 43 -13.82 20.48 -9.57
N LYS A 44 -13.41 21.15 -10.65
CA LYS A 44 -12.06 20.99 -11.18
C LYS A 44 -11.00 21.46 -10.18
N GLU A 45 -11.30 22.51 -9.41
CA GLU A 45 -10.45 23.04 -8.36
C GLU A 45 -10.25 22.01 -7.24
N ALA A 46 -11.33 21.35 -6.81
CA ALA A 46 -11.27 20.30 -5.80
C ALA A 46 -10.47 19.07 -6.27
N TRP A 47 -10.52 18.74 -7.57
CA TRP A 47 -9.65 17.71 -8.16
C TRP A 47 -8.17 18.10 -8.14
N ASN A 48 -7.85 19.38 -8.40
CA ASN A 48 -6.48 19.87 -8.33
C ASN A 48 -5.95 19.81 -6.89
N GLU A 49 -6.76 20.20 -5.90
CA GLU A 49 -6.41 20.07 -4.48
C GLU A 49 -6.14 18.60 -4.10
N LEU A 50 -6.97 17.68 -4.58
CA LEU A 50 -6.76 16.25 -4.34
C LEU A 50 -5.44 15.77 -4.96
N ALA A 51 -5.13 16.20 -6.18
CA ALA A 51 -3.88 15.84 -6.84
C ALA A 51 -2.66 16.30 -6.02
N VAL A 52 -2.68 17.55 -5.52
CA VAL A 52 -1.61 18.07 -4.65
C VAL A 52 -1.42 17.24 -3.39
N ILE A 53 -2.51 16.79 -2.76
CA ILE A 53 -2.43 15.92 -1.57
C ILE A 53 -1.82 14.57 -1.92
N VAL A 54 -2.24 13.94 -3.02
CA VAL A 54 -1.82 12.60 -3.43
C VAL A 54 -0.39 12.57 -3.97
N GLU A 55 0.06 13.64 -4.64
CA GLU A 55 1.40 13.77 -5.20
C GLU A 55 2.45 14.19 -4.17
N ASN A 56 2.04 14.54 -2.95
CA ASN A 56 2.97 14.95 -1.90
C ASN A 56 3.71 13.74 -1.30
N GLU A 57 4.92 13.49 -1.81
CA GLU A 57 5.80 12.41 -1.35
C GLU A 57 6.35 12.62 0.07
N SER A 58 6.21 13.82 0.64
CA SER A 58 6.71 14.13 1.99
C SER A 58 5.75 13.69 3.10
N LEU A 59 4.50 13.34 2.76
CA LEU A 59 3.50 12.95 3.75
C LEU A 59 3.67 11.49 4.18
N THR A 60 3.65 11.26 5.49
CA THR A 60 3.47 9.91 6.02
C THR A 60 2.06 9.41 5.70
N LYS A 61 1.85 8.08 5.78
CA LYS A 61 0.53 7.48 5.52
C LYS A 61 -0.58 8.06 6.42
N ALA A 62 -0.27 8.31 7.69
CA ALA A 62 -1.23 8.88 8.63
C ALA A 62 -1.58 10.34 8.30
N GLU A 63 -0.60 11.13 7.90
CA GLU A 63 -0.81 12.53 7.47
C GLU A 63 -1.57 12.60 6.16
N LEU A 64 -1.26 11.72 5.20
CA LEU A 64 -1.98 11.61 3.94
C LEU A 64 -3.45 11.24 4.18
N GLU A 65 -3.73 10.27 5.05
CA GLU A 65 -5.11 9.91 5.42
C GLU A 65 -5.85 11.08 6.09
N LEU A 66 -5.17 11.81 6.98
CA LEU A 66 -5.75 12.97 7.64
C LEU A 66 -6.08 14.08 6.63
N GLN A 67 -5.18 14.37 5.70
CA GLN A 67 -5.40 15.38 4.66
C GLN A 67 -6.51 14.96 3.68
N LEU A 68 -6.57 13.68 3.30
CA LEU A 68 -7.64 13.16 2.45
C LEU A 68 -9.01 13.25 3.12
N ARG A 69 -9.11 12.91 4.41
CA ARG A 69 -10.36 13.07 5.19
C ARG A 69 -10.75 14.54 5.31
N GLY A 70 -9.78 15.42 5.60
CA GLY A 70 -9.99 16.86 5.69
C GLY A 70 -10.47 17.45 4.36
N TRP A 71 -9.89 17.02 3.23
CA TRP A 71 -10.35 17.40 1.90
C TRP A 71 -11.76 16.86 1.63
N ALA A 72 -12.03 15.58 1.89
CA ALA A 72 -13.33 14.96 1.64
C ALA A 72 -14.46 15.61 2.45
N ALA A 73 -14.18 16.02 3.70
CA ALA A 73 -15.11 16.76 4.53
C ALA A 73 -15.50 18.12 3.94
N LYS A 74 -14.57 18.81 3.27
CA LYS A 74 -14.83 20.08 2.58
C LYS A 74 -15.70 19.90 1.32
N GLN A 75 -15.61 18.75 0.66
CA GLN A 75 -16.40 18.46 -0.54
C GLN A 75 -17.85 18.05 -0.22
N GLY A 76 -18.12 17.65 1.02
CA GLY A 76 -19.46 17.34 1.52
C GLY A 76 -19.58 15.95 2.13
N ARG A 77 -20.69 15.74 2.84
CA ARG A 77 -20.91 14.52 3.65
C ARG A 77 -20.85 13.23 2.83
N ASP A 78 -21.36 13.25 1.60
CA ASP A 78 -21.38 12.05 0.74
C ASP A 78 -19.97 11.64 0.29
N ILE A 79 -19.11 12.61 -0.02
CA ILE A 79 -17.72 12.38 -0.42
C ILE A 79 -16.88 11.95 0.79
N LEU A 80 -17.11 12.56 1.95
CA LEU A 80 -16.50 12.10 3.21
C LEU A 80 -16.85 10.65 3.51
N LYS A 81 -18.14 10.29 3.48
CA LYS A 81 -18.60 8.92 3.73
C LYS A 81 -18.03 7.93 2.71
N TYR A 82 -17.95 8.33 1.45
CA TYR A 82 -17.32 7.52 0.40
C TYR A 82 -15.83 7.31 0.66
N CYS A 83 -15.11 8.36 1.06
CA CYS A 83 -13.69 8.30 1.40
C CYS A 83 -13.44 7.37 2.60
N GLU A 84 -14.21 7.53 3.68
CA GLU A 84 -14.13 6.69 4.88
C GLU A 84 -14.41 5.21 4.56
N MET A 85 -15.43 4.93 3.75
CA MET A 85 -15.74 3.56 3.31
C MET A 85 -14.58 2.92 2.56
N LYS A 86 -13.92 3.67 1.66
CA LYS A 86 -12.77 3.15 0.90
C LYS A 86 -11.55 2.92 1.79
N ILE A 87 -11.29 3.82 2.75
CA ILE A 87 -10.22 3.66 3.75
C ILE A 87 -10.48 2.41 4.60
N GLU A 88 -11.68 2.26 5.14
CA GLU A 88 -12.00 1.11 6.00
C GLU A 88 -11.91 -0.21 5.22
N LYS A 89 -12.41 -0.25 3.98
CA LYS A 89 -12.27 -1.44 3.13
C LYS A 89 -10.81 -1.84 2.93
N LYS A 90 -9.93 -0.87 2.64
CA LYS A 90 -8.49 -1.13 2.46
C LYS A 90 -7.83 -1.58 3.76
N LEU A 91 -8.25 -1.01 4.88
CA LEU A 91 -7.77 -1.40 6.20
C LEU A 91 -8.19 -2.84 6.55
N GLN A 92 -9.43 -3.22 6.21
CA GLN A 92 -9.94 -4.57 6.38
C GLN A 92 -9.18 -5.58 5.51
N GLU A 93 -8.98 -5.29 4.23
CA GLU A 93 -8.16 -6.12 3.32
C GLU A 93 -6.75 -6.35 3.89
N LYS A 94 -6.12 -5.30 4.44
CA LYS A 94 -4.81 -5.41 5.09
C LYS A 94 -4.86 -6.31 6.34
N ARG A 95 -5.88 -6.15 7.20
CA ARG A 95 -6.04 -7.00 8.40
C ARG A 95 -6.23 -8.46 8.03
N GLN A 96 -7.03 -8.76 7.01
CA GLN A 96 -7.24 -10.12 6.52
C GLN A 96 -5.93 -10.75 6.03
N LEU A 97 -5.15 -9.99 5.25
CA LEU A 97 -3.84 -10.45 4.77
C LEU A 97 -2.86 -10.71 5.93
N SER A 98 -2.81 -9.81 6.92
CA SER A 98 -1.96 -9.99 8.11
C SER A 98 -2.34 -11.23 8.89
N GLY A 99 -3.64 -11.44 9.13
CA GLY A 99 -4.14 -12.63 9.84
C GLY A 99 -3.82 -13.93 9.08
N ALA A 100 -3.93 -13.93 7.76
CA ALA A 100 -3.55 -15.08 6.95
C ALA A 100 -2.05 -15.40 7.04
N ILE A 101 -1.19 -14.37 7.08
CA ILE A 101 0.26 -14.54 7.26
C ILE A 101 0.57 -15.13 8.64
N GLU A 102 -0.05 -14.59 9.69
CA GLU A 102 0.12 -15.11 11.06
C GLU A 102 -0.30 -16.57 11.17
N GLU A 103 -1.39 -16.95 10.52
CA GLU A 103 -1.85 -18.34 10.50
C GLU A 103 -0.87 -19.26 9.76
N MET A 104 -0.37 -18.83 8.60
CA MET A 104 0.66 -19.59 7.87
C MET A 104 1.94 -19.74 8.71
N LEU A 105 2.33 -18.72 9.47
CA LEU A 105 3.50 -18.79 10.36
C LEU A 105 3.30 -19.83 11.46
N LYS A 106 2.13 -19.87 12.10
CA LYS A 106 1.81 -20.90 13.11
C LYS A 106 1.87 -22.31 12.52
N GLN A 107 1.29 -22.49 11.34
CA GLN A 107 1.32 -23.78 10.64
C GLN A 107 2.76 -24.21 10.31
N LEU A 108 3.60 -23.27 9.86
CA LEU A 108 5.02 -23.55 9.62
C LEU A 108 5.74 -23.96 10.91
N THR A 109 5.50 -23.26 12.03
CA THR A 109 6.10 -23.62 13.33
C THR A 109 5.72 -25.04 13.75
N LEU A 110 4.44 -25.41 13.66
CA LEU A 110 3.97 -26.76 13.97
C LEU A 110 4.63 -27.83 13.09
N LEU A 111 4.79 -27.56 11.79
CA LEU A 111 5.48 -28.47 10.88
C LEU A 111 6.96 -28.63 11.24
N TYR A 112 7.62 -27.56 11.69
CA TYR A 112 9.00 -27.63 12.16
C TYR A 112 9.12 -28.49 13.43
N GLU A 113 8.23 -28.33 14.41
CA GLU A 113 8.19 -29.15 15.63
C GLU A 113 7.99 -30.63 15.29
N GLN A 114 7.04 -30.94 14.38
CA GLN A 114 6.81 -32.32 13.91
C GLN A 114 8.02 -32.93 13.21
N LEU A 115 8.77 -32.14 12.42
CA LEU A 115 9.99 -32.60 11.76
C LEU A 115 11.13 -32.86 12.76
N GLU A 116 11.20 -32.09 13.86
CA GLU A 116 12.15 -32.35 14.93
C GLU A 116 11.82 -33.64 15.67
N GLU A 117 10.55 -33.90 15.97
CA GLU A 117 10.11 -35.14 16.62
C GLU A 117 10.44 -36.39 15.76
N ILE A 118 10.17 -36.35 14.46
CA ILE A 118 10.49 -37.47 13.55
C ILE A 118 12.00 -37.71 13.44
N LYS A 119 12.82 -36.65 13.46
CA LYS A 119 14.29 -36.78 13.43
C LYS A 119 14.88 -37.40 14.69
N VAL A 120 14.17 -37.36 15.81
CA VAL A 120 14.60 -37.95 17.08
C VAL A 120 14.30 -39.45 17.12
N ASP A 121 13.23 -39.91 16.45
CA ASP A 121 12.84 -41.33 16.40
C ASP A 121 13.66 -42.20 15.42
N ASP A 122 14.42 -41.58 14.50
CA ASP A 122 15.29 -42.27 13.53
C ASP A 122 16.73 -42.56 14.07
N LYS A 123 16.96 -42.42 15.38
CA LYS A 123 18.24 -42.70 16.08
C LYS A 123 18.12 -43.86 17.06
#